data_AF-A0A5N9A1K4-F1
#
_entry.id   AF-A0A5N9A1K4-F1
#
_cell.length_a   1.000
_cell.length_b   1.000
_cell.length_c   1.000
_cell.angle_alpha   90.00
_cell.angle_beta   90.00
_cell.angle_gamma   90.00
#
_symmetry.space_group_name_H-M   'P 1'
#
loop_
_entity.id
_entity.type
_entity.pdbx_description
1 polymer ?
#
loop_
_entity_poly.entity_id
_entity_poly.type
_entity_poly.pdbx_seq_one_letter_code
_entity_poly.pdbx_strand_id
1 'polypeptide(L)' 'MNPLVKKIMIRAIFWVVYSYVLYIAIIDSWWLWVALVSPLLFYIFYYEDLPKAIKIKKK' A
#
# COMPACT_ATOMS: atom_id res chain seq x y z
N MET A 1 12.56 -9.97 -16.55
CA MET A 1 11.13 -9.56 -16.41
C MET A 1 11.07 -8.03 -16.48
N ASN A 2 10.20 -7.45 -17.31
CA ASN A 2 10.12 -6.00 -17.49
C ASN A 2 9.80 -5.32 -16.12
N PRO A 3 10.56 -4.29 -15.69
CA PRO A 3 10.35 -3.62 -14.40
C PRO A 3 8.90 -3.11 -14.21
N LEU A 4 8.22 -2.70 -15.28
CA LEU A 4 6.81 -2.32 -15.24
C LEU A 4 5.90 -3.50 -14.85
N VAL A 5 6.13 -4.67 -15.45
CA VAL A 5 5.35 -5.88 -15.17
C VAL A 5 5.56 -6.36 -13.74
N LYS A 6 6.81 -6.30 -13.24
CA LYS A 6 7.12 -6.61 -11.84
C LYS A 6 6.37 -5.69 -10.86
N LYS A 7 6.33 -4.39 -11.16
CA LYS A 7 5.64 -3.38 -10.34
C LYS A 7 4.12 -3.61 -10.31
N ILE A 8 3.52 -3.92 -11.45
CA ILE A 8 2.07 -4.22 -11.56
C ILE A 8 1.74 -5.48 -10.75
N MET A 9 2.54 -6.55 -10.87
CA MET A 9 2.35 -7.77 -10.08
C MET A 9 2.39 -7.51 -8.58
N ILE A 10 3.40 -6.77 -8.10
CA ILE A 10 3.53 -6.45 -6.67
C ILE A 10 2.32 -5.65 -6.18
N ARG A 11 1.80 -4.70 -6.98
CA ARG A 11 0.58 -3.95 -6.66
C ARG A 11 -0.66 -4.82 -6.62
N ALA A 12 -0.81 -5.73 -7.57
CA ALA A 12 -1.94 -6.66 -7.59
C ALA A 12 -1.95 -7.53 -6.34
N ILE A 13 -0.79 -8.11 -5.98
CA ILE A 13 -0.64 -8.90 -4.76
C ILE A 13 -0.93 -8.05 -3.52
N PHE A 14 -0.40 -6.82 -3.46
CA PHE A 14 -0.66 -5.90 -2.36
C PHE A 14 -2.16 -5.64 -2.18
N TRP A 15 -2.90 -5.35 -3.25
CA TRP A 15 -4.33 -5.09 -3.17
C TRP A 15 -5.15 -6.30 -2.76
N VAL A 16 -4.78 -7.50 -3.23
CA VAL A 16 -5.45 -8.75 -2.83
C VAL A 16 -5.26 -8.99 -1.33
N VAL A 17 -4.01 -8.92 -0.84
CA VAL A 17 -3.70 -9.13 0.58
C VAL A 17 -4.33 -8.04 1.44
N TYR A 18 -4.21 -6.77 1.04
CA TYR A 18 -4.78 -5.63 1.76
C TYR A 18 -6.31 -5.74 1.88
N SER A 19 -7.00 -6.11 0.80
CA SER A 19 -8.47 -6.26 0.83
C SER A 19 -8.90 -7.39 1.76
N TYR A 20 -8.16 -8.51 1.78
CA TYR A 20 -8.44 -9.63 2.67
C TYR A 20 -8.20 -9.28 4.15
N VAL A 21 -7.09 -8.60 4.45
CA VAL A 21 -6.79 -8.12 5.80
C VAL A 21 -7.83 -7.11 6.26
N LEU A 22 -8.23 -6.18 5.38
CA LEU A 22 -9.27 -5.21 5.69
C LEU A 22 -10.62 -5.89 5.96
N TYR A 23 -10.98 -6.92 5.18
CA TYR A 23 -12.19 -7.71 5.39
C TYR A 23 -12.22 -8.35 6.79
N ILE A 24 -11.15 -9.05 7.18
CA ILE A 24 -11.05 -9.63 8.53
C ILE A 24 -11.10 -8.54 9.60
N ALA A 25 -10.41 -7.42 9.36
CA ALA A 25 -10.36 -6.32 10.32
C ALA A 25 -11.70 -5.64 10.56
N ILE A 26 -12.58 -5.62 9.55
CA ILE A 26 -13.96 -5.15 9.70
C ILE A 26 -14.77 -6.11 10.56
N ILE A 27 -14.68 -7.43 10.28
CA ILE A 27 -15.41 -8.46 11.03
C ILE A 27 -15.03 -8.45 12.51
N ASP A 28 -13.73 -8.38 12.80
CA ASP A 28 -13.20 -8.38 14.16
C ASP A 28 -13.15 -6.96 14.78
N SER A 29 -13.75 -5.95 14.12
CA SER A 29 -13.87 -4.56 14.61
C SER A 29 -12.56 -3.82 14.92
N TRP A 30 -11.42 -4.24 14.33
CA TRP A 30 -10.10 -3.61 14.49
C TRP A 30 -9.62 -2.88 13.22
N TRP A 31 -10.53 -2.62 12.27
CA TRP A 31 -10.29 -1.91 11.01
C TRP A 31 -9.61 -0.54 11.17
N LEU A 32 -9.79 0.13 12.32
CA LEU A 32 -9.13 1.40 12.63
C LEU A 32 -7.60 1.30 12.58
N TRP A 33 -7.02 0.18 13.03
CA TRP A 33 -5.58 -0.03 12.94
C TRP A 33 -5.11 -0.17 11.49
N VAL A 34 -5.89 -0.86 10.66
CA VAL A 34 -5.62 -0.97 9.22
C VAL A 34 -5.71 0.40 8.56
N ALA A 35 -6.73 1.20 8.89
CA ALA A 35 -6.88 2.56 8.38
C ALA A 35 -5.70 3.47 8.75
N LEU A 36 -5.19 3.37 9.99
CA LEU A 36 -4.02 4.13 10.44
C LEU A 36 -2.73 3.73 9.73
N VAL A 37 -2.54 2.45 9.42
CA VAL A 37 -1.34 1.93 8.73
C VAL A 37 -1.42 2.12 7.22
N SER A 38 -2.62 2.32 6.67
CA SER A 38 -2.85 2.45 5.22
C SER A 38 -2.03 3.55 4.55
N PRO A 39 -1.96 4.79 5.06
CA PRO A 39 -1.13 5.84 4.47
C PRO A 39 0.35 5.44 4.36
N LEU A 40 0.88 4.72 5.36
CA LEU A 40 2.26 4.24 5.37
C LEU A 40 2.49 3.17 4.29
N LEU A 41 1.58 2.19 4.20
CA LEU A 41 1.64 1.15 3.17
C LEU A 41 1.53 1.75 1.77
N PHE A 42 0.59 2.66 1.54
CA PHE A 42 0.46 3.39 0.28
C PHE A 42 1.73 4.15 -0.05
N TYR A 43 2.32 4.86 0.92
CA TYR A 43 3.57 5.56 0.72
C TYR A 43 4.69 4.62 0.27
N ILE A 44 4.83 3.43 0.85
CA ILE A 44 5.88 2.47 0.49
C ILE A 44 5.65 1.90 -0.92
N PHE A 45 4.44 1.41 -1.22
CA PHE A 45 4.14 0.73 -2.49
C PHE A 45 3.90 1.69 -3.69
N TYR A 46 3.62 2.97 -3.41
CA TYR A 46 3.41 4.00 -4.42
C TYR A 46 4.42 5.15 -4.35
N TYR A 47 5.50 5.02 -3.57
CA TYR A 47 6.51 6.05 -3.39
C TYR A 47 7.00 6.62 -4.73
N GLU A 48 7.31 5.75 -5.68
CA GLU A 48 7.84 6.13 -6.99
C GLU A 48 6.88 7.03 -7.77
N ASP A 49 5.58 6.81 -7.64
CA ASP A 49 4.50 7.48 -8.35
C ASP A 49 4.05 8.78 -7.65
N LEU A 50 4.48 9.00 -6.41
CA LEU A 50 4.17 10.24 -5.70
C LEU A 50 4.84 11.45 -6.37
N PRO A 51 4.15 12.61 -6.42
CA PRO A 51 4.74 13.85 -6.90
C PRO A 51 5.93 14.22 -6.03
N LYS A 52 6.98 14.78 -6.66
CA LYS A 52 8.26 15.13 -5.98
C LYS A 52 8.06 16.05 -4.76
N ALA A 53 6.98 16.82 -4.71
CA ALA A 53 6.64 17.71 -3.60
C ALA A 53 6.29 16.98 -2.29
N ILE A 54 5.78 15.75 -2.36
CA ILE A 54 5.33 14.95 -1.19
C ILE A 54 6.40 13.92 -0.80
N LYS A 55 7.37 13.67 -1.68
CA LYS A 55 8.52 12.83 -1.38
C LYS A 55 9.37 13.52 -0.32
N ILE A 56 9.29 13.02 0.92
CA ILE A 56 10.27 13.35 1.97
C ILE A 56 11.65 13.17 1.35
N LYS A 57 12.45 14.25 1.29
CA LYS A 57 13.85 14.15 0.87
C LYS A 57 14.50 13.13 1.79
N LYS A 58 14.82 11.93 1.28
CA LYS A 58 15.77 11.04 1.93
C LYS A 58 17.07 11.84 2.02
N LYS A 59 17.36 12.32 3.23
CA LYS A 59 18.62 12.98 3.54
C LYS A 59 19.69 11.92 3.73
#